data_AF-A0A258L416-F1
#
_entry.id   AF-A0A258L416-F1
#
_cell.length_a   1.000
_cell.length_b   1.000
_cell.length_c   1.000
_cell.angle_alpha   90.00
_cell.angle_beta   90.00
_cell.angle_gamma   90.00
#
_symmetry.space_group_name_H-M   'P 1'
#
loop_
_entity.id
_entity.type
_entity.pdbx_description
1 polymer ?
#
loop_
_entity_poly.entity_id
_entity_poly.type
_entity_poly.pdbx_seq_one_letter_code
_entity_poly.pdbx_strand_id
1 'polypeptide(L)'
;MKKIILSLIIMGSVVVAFGQTGKLQLVVYDSTSKTVLEMATVSLFRPDSSLLTYQLSDKNGAVSFEKLTLKNKLLLNISYVGYNTYNAPYLVTGKDSLNIYLSYNAKDSSSVVVKSVIPVRMNGDTLEINPAAFKLKDHQVVEELLNQVPGMTVWADGSITVSGRKVQNVFVDGKPFAGSTDPRIATQNLSKSAIDKIQLYQEYDRENIGNQSRQQTDSILSMNIKLKETAKKGYFGKGGAGLGTDDRFETDLALQTYDKKFSLSVGGGYNNINKNIANLDEMMQNNTYRTNNPNLFRTGRFGVSGINKNHSVGISLTQNFKAENNSRQNNRLTANYTMSGGDSWVTNLRIQNRIVAGAEQLIKEEGQQASNTNNHTIGFNYVKNNSYNDNFNLSGSASINDRKGLSTNFTETTDSKGAIQSTNDVVSRQTSQSNNQNLNLSYSKSDNDQPLTNFSFNTNLQNSQSNSERNVVSVFKSFTVNNRDTSYNR
;
A
#
# COMPACT_ATOMS: atom_id res chain seq x y z
N MET A 1 41.76 5.65 -51.36
CA MET A 1 41.20 4.28 -51.25
C MET A 1 41.77 3.46 -50.08
N LYS A 2 43.09 3.44 -49.81
CA LYS A 2 43.67 2.69 -48.67
C LYS A 2 43.19 3.12 -47.27
N LYS A 3 42.82 4.39 -47.06
CA LYS A 3 42.31 4.89 -45.77
C LYS A 3 40.85 4.51 -45.46
N ILE A 4 40.04 4.24 -46.50
CA ILE A 4 38.62 3.84 -46.35
C ILE A 4 38.51 2.34 -46.03
N ILE A 5 39.41 1.53 -46.58
CA ILE A 5 39.48 0.09 -46.27
C ILE A 5 39.90 -0.12 -44.81
N LEU A 6 40.80 0.73 -44.28
CA LEU A 6 41.21 0.66 -42.87
C LEU A 6 40.08 1.06 -41.90
N SER A 7 39.22 2.03 -42.27
CA SER A 7 38.07 2.39 -41.42
C SER A 7 36.96 1.34 -41.45
N LEU A 8 36.76 0.64 -42.57
CA LEU A 8 35.79 -0.47 -42.64
C LEU A 8 36.25 -1.71 -41.84
N ILE A 9 37.55 -1.99 -41.76
CA ILE A 9 38.08 -3.12 -40.98
C ILE A 9 37.95 -2.88 -39.46
N ILE A 10 38.10 -1.64 -39.00
CA ILE A 10 37.94 -1.29 -37.58
C ILE A 10 36.46 -1.27 -37.14
N MET A 11 35.54 -1.03 -38.07
CA MET A 11 34.09 -1.03 -37.79
C MET A 11 33.49 -2.45 -37.76
N GLY A 12 34.21 -3.47 -38.24
CA GLY A 12 33.82 -4.89 -38.21
C GLY A 12 34.20 -5.63 -36.92
N SER A 13 34.96 -5.02 -36.02
CA SER A 13 35.46 -5.65 -34.78
C SER A 13 34.74 -5.20 -33.52
N VAL A 14 33.41 -5.05 -33.57
CA VAL A 14 32.60 -4.99 -32.34
C VAL A 14 32.33 -6.41 -31.90
N VAL A 15 33.30 -7.00 -31.20
CA VAL A 15 33.09 -8.25 -30.47
C VAL A 15 32.14 -7.92 -29.32
N VAL A 16 30.89 -8.36 -29.45
CA VAL A 16 29.95 -8.38 -28.33
C VAL A 16 30.50 -9.38 -27.32
N ALA A 17 31.25 -8.89 -26.33
CA ALA A 17 31.75 -9.71 -25.24
C ALA A 17 30.55 -10.16 -24.38
N PHE A 18 30.01 -11.34 -24.68
CA PHE A 18 29.12 -12.03 -23.74
C PHE A 18 29.96 -12.37 -22.51
N GLY A 19 29.77 -11.61 -21.42
CA GLY A 19 30.39 -11.94 -20.15
C GLY A 19 30.02 -13.37 -19.76
N GLN A 20 31.02 -14.26 -19.67
CA GLN A 20 30.79 -15.63 -19.22
C GLN A 20 30.28 -15.59 -17.79
N THR A 21 29.11 -16.18 -17.57
CA THR A 21 28.53 -16.27 -16.23
C THR A 21 28.61 -17.71 -15.72
N GLY A 22 28.94 -17.86 -14.45
CA GLY A 22 29.00 -19.13 -13.76
C GLY A 22 27.62 -19.60 -13.30
N LYS A 23 27.50 -20.92 -13.20
CA LYS A 23 26.35 -21.62 -12.62
C LYS A 23 26.81 -22.47 -11.44
N LEU A 24 26.08 -22.40 -10.33
CA LEU A 24 26.25 -23.28 -9.18
C LEU A 24 24.97 -24.09 -9.00
N GLN A 25 25.08 -25.40 -9.11
CA GLN A 25 24.05 -26.35 -8.75
C GLN A 25 24.46 -27.07 -7.46
N LEU A 26 23.51 -27.29 -6.56
CA LEU A 26 23.78 -28.05 -5.36
C LEU A 26 22.54 -28.80 -4.88
N VAL A 27 22.77 -29.92 -4.20
CA VAL A 27 21.72 -30.72 -3.55
C VAL A 27 22.04 -30.85 -2.06
N VAL A 28 21.04 -30.58 -1.23
CA VAL A 28 21.16 -30.59 0.23
C VAL A 28 20.56 -31.88 0.80
N TYR A 29 21.34 -32.58 1.61
CA TYR A 29 20.98 -33.86 2.23
C TYR A 29 21.12 -33.81 3.76
N ASP A 30 20.40 -34.68 4.45
CA ASP A 30 20.72 -35.05 5.83
C ASP A 30 21.95 -35.96 5.85
N SER A 31 22.95 -35.65 6.68
CA SER A 31 24.15 -36.46 6.85
C SER A 31 23.89 -37.88 7.39
N THR A 32 22.82 -38.06 8.16
CA THR A 32 22.51 -39.33 8.82
C THR A 32 21.58 -40.17 7.96
N SER A 33 20.39 -39.66 7.64
CA SER A 33 19.39 -40.41 6.88
C SER A 33 19.65 -40.40 5.37
N LYS A 34 20.55 -39.53 4.87
CA LYS A 34 20.82 -39.31 3.44
C LYS A 34 19.59 -38.92 2.61
N THR A 35 18.51 -38.52 3.27
CA THR A 35 17.33 -37.97 2.60
C THR A 35 17.62 -36.55 2.12
N VAL A 36 16.92 -36.13 1.07
CA VAL A 36 16.98 -34.76 0.58
C VAL A 36 16.26 -33.82 1.53
N LEU A 37 16.80 -32.62 1.72
CA LEU A 37 16.19 -31.59 2.55
C LEU A 37 15.49 -30.57 1.65
N GLU A 38 14.17 -30.67 1.54
CA GLU A 38 13.32 -29.66 0.89
C GLU A 38 13.24 -28.37 1.74
N MET A 39 13.15 -27.20 1.09
CA MET A 39 13.09 -25.88 1.74
C MET A 39 14.29 -25.50 2.61
N ALA A 40 15.43 -26.19 2.48
CA ALA A 40 16.70 -25.72 3.03
C ALA A 40 17.05 -24.36 2.41
N THR A 41 17.42 -23.41 3.26
CA THR A 41 17.77 -22.06 2.82
C THR A 41 19.24 -22.01 2.47
N VAL A 42 19.53 -21.80 1.19
CA VAL A 42 20.87 -21.71 0.65
C VAL A 42 21.16 -20.27 0.29
N SER A 43 22.13 -19.66 0.95
CA SER A 43 22.51 -18.26 0.80
C SER A 43 23.94 -18.12 0.30
N LEU A 44 24.14 -17.24 -0.69
CA LEU A 44 25.45 -16.82 -1.15
C LEU A 44 25.73 -15.42 -0.64
N PHE A 45 26.89 -15.22 -0.02
CA PHE A 45 27.37 -13.89 0.39
C PHE A 45 28.59 -13.48 -0.43
N ARG A 46 28.75 -12.17 -0.57
CA ARG A 46 29.98 -11.55 -1.06
C ARG A 46 31.10 -11.66 0.00
N PRO A 47 32.37 -11.42 -0.37
CA PRO A 47 33.49 -11.42 0.59
C PRO A 47 33.31 -10.46 1.78
N ASP A 48 32.53 -9.39 1.60
CA ASP A 48 32.23 -8.41 2.65
C ASP A 48 31.08 -8.87 3.58
N SER A 49 30.61 -10.11 3.47
CA SER A 49 29.48 -10.69 4.19
C SER A 49 28.12 -10.05 3.88
N SER A 50 27.98 -9.30 2.78
CA SER A 50 26.67 -8.88 2.27
C SER A 50 25.97 -10.03 1.53
N LEU A 51 24.67 -10.22 1.76
CA LEU A 51 23.87 -11.22 1.04
C LEU A 51 23.85 -10.87 -0.45
N LEU A 52 24.27 -11.81 -1.30
CA LEU A 52 24.22 -11.69 -2.76
C LEU A 52 22.87 -12.19 -3.28
N THR A 53 22.52 -13.42 -2.91
CA THR A 53 21.28 -14.09 -3.32
C THR A 53 21.01 -15.27 -2.40
N TYR A 54 19.77 -15.73 -2.33
CA TYR A 54 19.42 -16.99 -1.69
C TYR A 54 18.43 -17.76 -2.56
N GLN A 55 18.33 -19.06 -2.33
CA GLN A 55 17.30 -19.90 -2.91
C GLN A 55 16.89 -20.96 -1.88
N LEU A 56 15.65 -21.43 -2.00
CA LEU A 56 15.16 -22.57 -1.24
C LEU A 56 15.38 -23.83 -2.07
N SER A 57 15.79 -24.92 -1.44
CA SER A 57 15.85 -26.21 -2.14
C SER A 57 14.46 -26.69 -2.52
N ASP A 58 14.38 -27.29 -3.72
CA ASP A 58 13.17 -27.91 -4.23
C ASP A 58 12.85 -29.26 -3.55
N LYS A 59 11.81 -29.95 -4.01
CA LYS A 59 11.38 -31.28 -3.52
C LYS A 59 12.48 -32.35 -3.59
N ASN A 60 13.48 -32.15 -4.45
CA ASN A 60 14.62 -33.04 -4.60
C ASN A 60 15.84 -32.54 -3.81
N GLY A 61 15.69 -31.52 -2.96
CA GLY A 61 16.78 -30.88 -2.23
C GLY A 61 17.69 -30.01 -3.11
N ALA A 62 17.34 -29.78 -4.39
CA ALA A 62 18.20 -29.13 -5.36
C ALA A 62 18.03 -27.61 -5.40
N VAL A 63 19.12 -26.91 -5.67
CA VAL A 63 19.25 -25.45 -5.79
C VAL A 63 20.13 -25.12 -6.98
N SER A 64 19.78 -24.06 -7.72
CA SER A 64 20.52 -23.60 -8.89
C SER A 64 20.61 -22.07 -8.89
N PHE A 65 21.84 -21.58 -8.71
CA PHE A 65 22.18 -20.18 -8.94
C PHE A 65 22.76 -20.01 -10.33
N GLU A 66 22.17 -19.08 -11.09
CA GLU A 66 22.63 -18.73 -12.43
C GLU A 66 23.18 -17.31 -12.44
N LYS A 67 23.89 -16.97 -13.52
CA LYS A 67 24.43 -15.62 -13.76
C LYS A 67 25.44 -15.14 -12.70
N LEU A 68 26.21 -16.05 -12.09
CA LEU A 68 27.25 -15.70 -11.12
C LEU A 68 28.48 -15.14 -11.83
N THR A 69 29.12 -14.11 -11.26
CA THR A 69 30.39 -13.59 -11.82
C THR A 69 31.51 -14.61 -11.58
N LEU A 70 32.19 -15.04 -12.64
CA LEU A 70 33.32 -15.97 -12.57
C LEU A 70 34.47 -15.40 -11.72
N LYS A 71 35.21 -16.30 -11.05
CA LYS A 71 36.39 -15.99 -10.21
C LYS A 71 36.12 -15.11 -8.98
N ASN A 72 34.87 -14.82 -8.65
CA ASN A 72 34.54 -14.21 -7.37
C ASN A 72 34.60 -15.24 -6.24
N LYS A 73 35.26 -14.86 -5.14
CA LYS A 73 35.15 -15.58 -3.87
C LYS A 73 33.80 -15.24 -3.24
N LEU A 74 33.03 -16.24 -2.90
CA LEU A 74 31.74 -16.14 -2.22
C LEU A 74 31.80 -16.92 -0.91
N LEU A 75 30.85 -16.69 -0.02
CA LEU A 75 30.61 -17.54 1.14
C LEU A 75 29.29 -18.27 0.93
N LEU A 76 29.33 -19.60 0.91
CA LEU A 76 28.16 -20.46 0.83
C LEU A 76 27.69 -20.78 2.25
N ASN A 77 26.46 -20.37 2.57
CA ASN A 77 25.77 -20.70 3.81
C ASN A 77 24.55 -21.56 3.49
N ILE A 78 24.37 -22.65 4.24
CA ILE A 78 23.19 -23.49 4.13
C ILE A 78 22.62 -23.68 5.53
N SER A 79 21.32 -23.42 5.68
CA SER A 79 20.60 -23.56 6.95
C SER A 79 19.27 -24.29 6.76
N TYR A 80 18.92 -25.11 7.76
CA TYR A 80 17.65 -25.82 7.82
C TYR A 80 17.24 -26.00 9.29
N VAL A 81 15.94 -25.97 9.58
CA VAL A 81 15.43 -25.99 10.96
C VAL A 81 15.80 -27.31 11.63
N GLY A 82 16.42 -27.22 12.82
CA GLY A 82 16.88 -28.39 13.57
C GLY A 82 18.23 -28.95 13.12
N TYR A 83 18.94 -28.29 12.19
CA TYR A 83 20.25 -28.73 11.68
C TYR A 83 21.34 -27.70 11.98
N ASN A 84 22.60 -28.16 12.02
CA ASN A 84 23.76 -27.27 12.07
C ASN A 84 23.92 -26.54 10.73
N THR A 85 24.25 -25.25 10.80
CA THR A 85 24.52 -24.46 9.59
C THR A 85 25.84 -24.85 8.94
N TYR A 86 25.82 -25.02 7.63
CA TYR A 86 27.03 -25.19 6.83
C TYR A 86 27.54 -23.82 6.36
N ASN A 87 28.84 -23.57 6.51
CA ASN A 87 29.49 -22.32 6.13
C ASN A 87 30.84 -22.62 5.49
N ALA A 88 31.02 -22.31 4.21
CA ALA A 88 32.29 -22.50 3.52
C ALA A 88 32.56 -21.41 2.48
N PRO A 89 33.83 -21.00 2.27
CA PRO A 89 34.18 -20.20 1.11
C PRO A 89 33.98 -21.03 -0.17
N TYR A 90 33.46 -20.40 -1.21
CA TYR A 90 33.20 -21.01 -2.50
C TYR A 90 33.74 -20.10 -3.62
N LEU A 91 34.40 -20.69 -4.61
CA LEU A 91 34.96 -19.96 -5.76
C LEU A 91 34.18 -20.38 -7.01
N VAL A 92 33.60 -19.41 -7.72
CA VAL A 92 32.82 -19.69 -8.93
C VAL A 92 33.76 -20.06 -10.09
N THR A 93 33.77 -21.33 -10.50
CA THR A 93 34.66 -21.80 -11.58
C THR A 93 33.97 -21.87 -12.95
N GLY A 94 32.63 -22.02 -12.98
CA GLY A 94 31.82 -21.88 -14.20
C GLY A 94 30.60 -22.79 -14.28
N LYS A 95 30.71 -24.05 -13.84
CA LYS A 95 29.58 -24.99 -13.79
C LYS A 95 29.84 -26.04 -12.71
N ASP A 96 29.59 -25.66 -11.47
CA ASP A 96 29.86 -26.51 -10.31
C ASP A 96 28.58 -27.24 -9.88
N SER A 97 28.70 -28.52 -9.55
CA SER A 97 27.64 -29.33 -8.93
C SER A 97 28.14 -29.86 -7.60
N LEU A 98 27.47 -29.51 -6.50
CA LEU A 98 27.89 -29.86 -5.13
C LEU A 98 26.81 -30.65 -4.39
N ASN A 99 27.21 -31.67 -3.65
CA ASN A 99 26.32 -32.34 -2.70
C ASN A 99 26.76 -31.94 -1.29
N ILE A 100 25.86 -31.31 -0.53
CA ILE A 100 26.16 -30.85 0.83
C ILE A 100 25.29 -31.64 1.83
N TYR A 101 25.93 -32.15 2.87
CA TYR A 101 25.29 -32.91 3.94
C TYR A 101 25.22 -32.05 5.20
N LEU A 102 24.02 -31.79 5.70
CA LEU A 102 23.79 -31.10 6.97
C LEU A 102 23.64 -32.12 8.10
N SER A 103 24.31 -31.86 9.22
CA SER A 103 24.15 -32.68 10.44
C SER A 103 22.98 -32.19 11.28
N TYR A 104 22.09 -33.11 11.65
CA TYR A 104 21.01 -32.83 12.61
C TYR A 104 21.58 -32.34 13.94
N ASN A 105 21.00 -31.26 14.49
CA ASN A 105 21.39 -30.71 15.77
C ASN A 105 20.52 -31.32 16.88
N ALA A 106 21.05 -32.33 17.57
CA ALA A 106 20.37 -33.03 18.65
C ALA A 106 20.41 -32.32 20.02
N LYS A 107 21.01 -31.12 20.12
CA LYS A 107 21.14 -30.40 21.40
C LYS A 107 20.15 -29.24 21.50
N ASP A 108 19.34 -29.32 22.56
CA ASP A 108 18.47 -28.25 23.02
C ASP A 108 19.26 -26.96 23.31
N SER A 109 18.71 -25.84 22.85
CA SER A 109 19.12 -24.44 23.07
C SER A 109 20.10 -24.17 24.21
N SER A 110 21.41 -24.15 23.94
CA SER A 110 22.35 -23.31 24.68
C SER A 110 23.70 -23.26 23.96
N SER A 111 24.13 -22.07 23.58
CA SER A 111 25.45 -21.77 22.98
C SER A 111 25.70 -22.32 21.58
N VAL A 112 25.07 -21.72 20.57
CA VAL A 112 25.80 -21.50 19.32
C VAL A 112 26.10 -20.02 19.25
N VAL A 113 27.35 -19.66 19.55
CA VAL A 113 27.92 -18.36 19.19
C VAL A 113 28.06 -18.35 17.67
N VAL A 114 26.95 -18.18 16.95
CA VAL A 114 27.00 -17.99 15.50
C VAL A 114 27.53 -16.57 15.29
N LYS A 115 28.83 -16.43 15.01
CA LYS A 115 29.44 -15.16 14.57
C LYS A 115 28.88 -14.67 13.20
N SER A 116 27.96 -15.41 12.60
CA SER A 116 27.33 -15.11 11.31
C SER A 116 25.82 -14.99 11.49
N VAL A 117 25.29 -13.78 11.30
CA VAL A 117 23.85 -13.53 11.35
C VAL A 117 23.21 -14.12 10.10
N ILE A 118 22.35 -15.13 10.25
CA ILE A 118 21.63 -15.74 9.13
C ILE A 118 20.57 -14.74 8.62
N PRO A 119 20.65 -14.25 7.36
CA PRO A 119 19.78 -13.20 6.84
C PRO A 119 18.38 -13.69 6.54
N VAL A 120 18.24 -14.93 6.07
CA VAL A 120 16.97 -15.54 5.67
C VAL A 120 16.97 -16.99 6.12
N ARG A 121 15.87 -17.46 6.69
CA ARG A 121 15.66 -18.84 7.11
C ARG A 121 14.21 -19.24 6.90
N MET A 122 13.96 -20.41 6.32
CA MET A 122 12.62 -21.01 6.34
C MET A 122 12.32 -21.63 7.71
N ASN A 123 11.17 -21.36 8.29
CA ASN A 123 10.68 -21.94 9.53
C ASN A 123 9.28 -22.54 9.30
N GLY A 124 9.22 -23.84 9.03
CA GLY A 124 7.98 -24.48 8.58
C GLY A 124 7.52 -23.91 7.24
N ASP A 125 6.35 -23.28 7.23
CA ASP A 125 5.74 -22.60 6.07
C ASP A 125 6.11 -21.11 5.95
N THR A 126 6.92 -20.60 6.88
CA THR A 126 7.17 -19.17 7.06
C THR A 126 8.62 -18.82 6.75
N LEU A 127 8.83 -17.91 5.80
CA LEU A 127 10.15 -17.34 5.52
C LEU A 127 10.45 -16.24 6.55
N GLU A 128 11.48 -16.44 7.36
CA GLU A 128 11.95 -15.47 8.36
C GLU A 128 13.16 -14.71 7.81
N ILE A 129 13.07 -13.39 7.80
CA ILE A 129 14.14 -12.47 7.40
C ILE A 129 14.66 -11.79 8.67
N ASN A 130 15.98 -11.79 8.84
CA ASN A 130 16.66 -11.16 9.96
C ASN A 130 17.23 -9.80 9.54
N PRO A 131 16.66 -8.67 10.02
CA PRO A 131 17.14 -7.33 9.72
C PRO A 131 18.62 -7.10 10.06
N ALA A 132 19.14 -7.77 11.09
CA ALA A 132 20.51 -7.56 11.57
C ALA A 132 21.59 -8.03 10.58
N ALA A 133 21.23 -8.89 9.61
CA ALA A 133 22.15 -9.36 8.59
C ALA A 133 22.35 -8.36 7.43
N PHE A 134 21.50 -7.34 7.34
CA PHE A 134 21.53 -6.35 6.27
C PHE A 134 22.22 -5.07 6.74
N LYS A 135 23.19 -4.59 5.97
CA LYS A 135 23.96 -3.38 6.29
C LYS A 135 23.13 -2.14 5.91
N LEU A 136 22.38 -1.65 6.89
CA LEU A 136 21.51 -0.49 6.82
C LEU A 136 21.68 0.32 8.11
N LYS A 137 21.61 1.64 8.03
CA LYS A 137 21.63 2.54 9.18
C LYS A 137 20.38 2.30 10.04
N ASP A 138 20.51 2.48 11.35
CA ASP A 138 19.46 2.12 12.32
C ASP A 138 18.14 2.91 12.15
N HIS A 139 18.22 4.12 11.58
CA HIS A 139 17.07 4.99 11.30
C HIS A 139 16.40 4.71 9.95
N GLN A 140 16.93 3.80 9.14
CA GLN A 140 16.30 3.45 7.87
C GLN A 140 14.99 2.70 8.13
N VAL A 141 13.99 3.00 7.32
CA VAL A 141 12.66 2.39 7.42
C VAL A 141 12.67 0.96 6.91
N VAL A 142 11.68 0.15 7.33
CA VAL A 142 11.54 -1.24 6.90
C VAL A 142 11.56 -1.37 5.38
N GLU A 143 10.95 -0.42 4.67
CA GLU A 143 10.90 -0.40 3.20
C GLU A 143 12.29 -0.54 2.56
N GLU A 144 13.30 0.15 3.09
CA GLU A 144 14.67 0.09 2.57
C GLU A 144 15.34 -1.25 2.88
N LEU A 145 14.99 -1.87 4.01
CA LEU A 145 15.38 -3.24 4.32
C LEU A 145 14.79 -4.23 3.32
N LEU A 146 13.49 -4.13 3.03
CA LEU A 146 12.82 -5.02 2.09
C LEU A 146 13.44 -4.95 0.69
N ASN A 147 13.84 -3.76 0.24
CA ASN A 147 14.54 -3.60 -1.05
C ASN A 147 15.95 -4.21 -1.07
N GLN A 148 16.58 -4.48 0.08
CA GLN A 148 17.85 -5.21 0.14
C GLN A 148 17.68 -6.73 0.15
N VAL A 149 16.47 -7.24 0.41
CA VAL A 149 16.20 -8.68 0.42
C VAL A 149 16.05 -9.16 -1.03
N PRO A 150 16.89 -10.10 -1.51
CA PRO A 150 16.77 -10.64 -2.86
C PRO A 150 15.37 -11.21 -3.13
N GLY A 151 14.81 -10.94 -4.31
CA GLY A 151 13.48 -11.40 -4.68
C GLY A 151 12.32 -10.58 -4.09
N MET A 152 12.60 -9.59 -3.24
CA MET A 152 11.61 -8.61 -2.80
C MET A 152 11.76 -7.32 -3.60
N THR A 153 10.63 -6.66 -3.88
CA THR A 153 10.61 -5.37 -4.56
C THR A 153 9.52 -4.53 -3.95
N VAL A 154 9.88 -3.35 -3.46
CA VAL A 154 8.91 -2.32 -3.11
C VAL A 154 8.77 -1.38 -4.29
N TRP A 155 7.56 -1.33 -4.84
CA TRP A 155 7.23 -0.50 -5.97
C TRP A 155 7.08 0.97 -5.55
N ALA A 156 7.08 1.86 -6.53
CA ALA A 156 6.94 3.29 -6.31
C ALA A 156 5.62 3.67 -5.63
N ASP A 157 4.56 2.86 -5.77
CA ASP A 157 3.28 3.04 -5.08
C ASP A 157 3.29 2.56 -3.61
N GLY A 158 4.40 2.00 -3.14
CA GLY A 158 4.54 1.39 -1.82
C GLY A 158 3.98 -0.03 -1.72
N SER A 159 3.51 -0.61 -2.83
CA SER A 159 3.15 -2.02 -2.87
C SER A 159 4.41 -2.89 -2.80
N ILE A 160 4.31 -4.04 -2.14
CA ILE A 160 5.42 -4.96 -1.94
C ILE A 160 5.13 -6.23 -2.73
N THR A 161 6.11 -6.67 -3.51
CA THR A 161 6.06 -7.97 -4.19
C THR A 161 7.23 -8.84 -3.76
N VAL A 162 6.98 -10.14 -3.63
CA VAL A 162 8.01 -11.16 -3.38
C VAL A 162 7.91 -12.20 -4.48
N SER A 163 8.98 -12.35 -5.25
CA SER A 163 9.06 -13.25 -6.40
C SER A 163 7.88 -13.08 -7.37
N GLY A 164 7.45 -11.82 -7.58
CA GLY A 164 6.32 -11.48 -8.45
C GLY A 164 4.92 -11.57 -7.82
N ARG A 165 4.78 -12.08 -6.58
CA ARG A 165 3.48 -12.13 -5.86
C ARG A 165 3.33 -10.92 -4.94
N LYS A 166 2.18 -10.26 -4.99
CA LYS A 166 1.87 -9.10 -4.14
C LYS A 166 1.61 -9.50 -2.69
N VAL A 167 2.24 -8.80 -1.75
CA VAL A 167 1.93 -8.88 -0.31
C VAL A 167 0.65 -8.07 -0.08
N GLN A 168 -0.42 -8.73 0.36
CA GLN A 168 -1.71 -8.09 0.55
C GLN A 168 -1.81 -7.39 1.91
N ASN A 169 -1.34 -8.07 2.95
CA ASN A 169 -1.46 -7.60 4.33
C ASN A 169 -0.09 -7.50 4.99
N VAL A 170 0.16 -6.40 5.70
CA VAL A 170 1.29 -6.28 6.62
C VAL A 170 0.77 -6.07 8.03
N PHE A 171 1.19 -6.96 8.92
CA PHE A 171 0.93 -6.89 10.35
C PHE A 171 2.18 -6.51 11.10
N VAL A 172 2.00 -5.93 12.29
CA VAL A 172 3.05 -5.64 13.26
C VAL A 172 2.69 -6.41 14.53
N ASP A 173 3.54 -7.37 14.92
CA ASP A 173 3.26 -8.30 16.02
C ASP A 173 1.88 -9.00 15.90
N GLY A 174 1.51 -9.37 14.67
CA GLY A 174 0.25 -10.03 14.33
C GLY A 174 -0.96 -9.10 14.25
N LYS A 175 -0.77 -7.77 14.39
CA LYS A 175 -1.84 -6.78 14.49
C LYS A 175 -1.74 -5.71 13.40
N PRO A 176 -2.85 -5.11 12.96
CA PRO A 176 -2.80 -3.94 12.09
C PRO A 176 -2.12 -2.75 12.78
N PHE A 177 -1.37 -1.96 12.02
CA PHE A 177 -0.64 -0.80 12.51
C PHE A 177 -1.40 0.47 12.11
N ALA A 178 -1.58 1.39 13.06
CA ALA A 178 -2.46 2.57 12.92
C ALA A 178 -3.94 2.24 12.58
N GLY A 179 -4.41 1.03 12.89
CA GLY A 179 -5.76 0.59 12.57
C GLY A 179 -5.93 0.03 11.15
N SER A 180 -4.85 -0.04 10.37
CA SER A 180 -4.87 -0.49 8.97
C SER A 180 -3.85 -1.62 8.73
N THR A 181 -4.18 -2.52 7.81
CA THR A 181 -3.28 -3.58 7.31
C THR A 181 -2.49 -3.15 6.09
N ASP A 182 -2.62 -1.88 5.69
CA ASP A 182 -1.93 -1.32 4.55
C ASP A 182 -0.41 -1.49 4.72
N PRO A 183 0.26 -2.17 3.77
CA PRO A 183 1.70 -2.36 3.80
C PRO A 183 2.50 -1.09 4.03
N ARG A 184 2.01 0.04 3.50
CA ARG A 184 2.70 1.33 3.52
C ARG A 184 2.81 1.88 4.94
N ILE A 185 1.79 1.73 5.78
CA ILE A 185 1.78 2.36 7.10
C ILE A 185 2.83 1.72 8.01
N ALA A 186 2.93 0.39 8.05
CA ALA A 186 3.94 -0.26 8.89
C ALA A 186 5.36 -0.10 8.30
N THR A 187 5.52 -0.34 7.00
CA THR A 187 6.86 -0.44 6.39
C THR A 187 7.55 0.90 6.20
N GLN A 188 6.78 1.99 6.09
CA GLN A 188 7.29 3.35 5.93
C GLN A 188 7.55 4.06 7.25
N ASN A 189 7.00 3.55 8.36
CA ASN A 189 7.05 4.27 9.64
C ASN A 189 7.83 3.52 10.72
N LEU A 190 8.03 2.20 10.59
CA LEU A 190 8.85 1.44 11.52
C LEU A 190 10.34 1.50 11.11
N SER A 191 11.20 1.82 12.07
CA SER A 191 12.65 1.79 11.88
C SER A 191 13.17 0.35 11.93
N LYS A 192 14.26 0.07 11.21
CA LYS A 192 15.00 -1.19 11.31
C LYS A 192 15.36 -1.52 12.76
N SER A 193 15.75 -0.52 13.55
CA SER A 193 16.15 -0.73 14.94
C SER A 193 15.05 -1.30 15.83
N ALA A 194 13.78 -1.04 15.51
CA ALA A 194 12.60 -1.53 16.23
C ALA A 194 12.23 -2.98 15.90
N ILE A 195 12.74 -3.54 14.80
CA ILE A 195 12.34 -4.85 14.27
C ILE A 195 13.27 -5.95 14.78
N ASP A 196 12.68 -7.04 15.25
CA ASP A 196 13.38 -8.28 15.59
C ASP A 196 13.51 -9.18 14.34
N LYS A 197 12.39 -9.47 13.67
CA LYS A 197 12.33 -10.30 12.46
C LYS A 197 11.14 -9.95 11.58
N ILE A 198 11.26 -10.22 10.28
CA ILE A 198 10.14 -10.13 9.34
C ILE A 198 9.76 -11.55 8.93
N GLN A 199 8.47 -11.87 9.02
CA GLN A 199 7.93 -13.17 8.69
C GLN A 199 7.04 -13.03 7.47
N LEU A 200 7.32 -13.80 6.44
CA LEU A 200 6.52 -13.88 5.23
C LEU A 200 5.91 -15.27 5.17
N TYR A 201 4.58 -15.33 5.10
CA TYR A 201 3.86 -16.60 5.09
C TYR A 201 2.65 -16.51 4.19
N GLN A 202 2.23 -17.68 3.74
CA GLN A 202 0.98 -17.85 3.03
C GLN A 202 -0.17 -17.87 4.04
N GLU A 203 -1.20 -17.08 3.75
CA GLU A 203 -2.45 -17.05 4.50
C GLU A 203 -3.59 -17.38 3.55
N TYR A 204 -4.67 -17.94 4.09
CA TYR A 204 -5.90 -18.14 3.33
C TYR A 204 -6.56 -16.79 3.11
N ASP A 205 -7.10 -16.56 1.92
CA ASP A 205 -7.97 -15.43 1.69
C ASP A 205 -9.26 -15.59 2.52
N ARG A 206 -9.33 -14.88 3.64
CA ARG A 206 -10.44 -14.98 4.58
C ARG A 206 -11.71 -14.28 4.08
N GLU A 207 -11.58 -13.36 3.13
CA GLU A 207 -12.72 -12.65 2.55
C GLU A 207 -13.48 -13.52 1.54
N ASN A 208 -12.84 -14.60 1.05
CA ASN A 208 -13.40 -15.54 0.09
C ASN A 208 -13.85 -16.89 0.69
N ILE A 209 -13.88 -17.01 2.03
CA ILE A 209 -14.35 -18.23 2.70
C ILE A 209 -15.86 -18.41 2.46
N GLY A 210 -16.20 -19.26 1.47
CA GLY A 210 -17.58 -19.56 1.07
C GLY A 210 -17.79 -19.66 -0.45
N ASN A 211 -16.85 -19.19 -1.27
CA ASN A 211 -16.93 -19.34 -2.72
C ASN A 211 -16.55 -20.77 -3.14
N GLN A 212 -17.38 -21.42 -3.96
CA GLN A 212 -17.25 -22.84 -4.33
C GLN A 212 -16.02 -23.17 -5.19
N SER A 213 -15.26 -22.17 -5.64
CA SER A 213 -14.05 -22.38 -6.45
C SER A 213 -12.83 -22.44 -5.54
N ARG A 214 -12.63 -23.57 -4.85
CA ARG A 214 -11.40 -23.81 -4.08
C ARG A 214 -10.28 -24.19 -5.02
N GLN A 215 -9.30 -23.32 -5.22
CA GLN A 215 -8.00 -23.73 -5.74
C GLN A 215 -6.89 -23.29 -4.77
N GLN A 216 -5.82 -24.08 -4.70
CA GLN A 216 -4.61 -23.80 -3.92
C GLN A 216 -3.94 -22.46 -4.31
N THR A 217 -4.40 -21.85 -5.41
CA THR A 217 -4.06 -20.51 -5.90
C THR A 217 -4.67 -19.35 -5.09
N ASP A 218 -5.61 -19.60 -4.18
CA ASP A 218 -6.29 -18.56 -3.38
C ASP A 218 -5.53 -18.14 -2.11
N SER A 219 -4.26 -18.56 -1.97
CA SER A 219 -3.44 -18.09 -0.86
C SER A 219 -2.93 -16.66 -1.11
N ILE A 220 -3.25 -15.77 -0.18
CA ILE A 220 -2.69 -14.44 -0.11
C ILE A 220 -1.34 -14.47 0.60
N LEU A 221 -0.43 -13.61 0.15
CA LEU A 221 0.86 -13.46 0.80
C LEU A 221 0.73 -12.38 1.89
N SER A 222 0.94 -12.78 3.15
CA SER A 222 0.91 -11.90 4.31
C SER A 222 2.31 -11.75 4.89
N MET A 223 2.59 -10.57 5.43
CA MET A 223 3.84 -10.26 6.12
C MET A 223 3.54 -9.87 7.56
N ASN A 224 4.36 -10.32 8.49
CA ASN A 224 4.33 -9.91 9.89
C ASN A 224 5.71 -9.37 10.31
N ILE A 225 5.73 -8.13 10.77
CA ILE A 225 6.91 -7.47 11.32
C ILE A 225 6.87 -7.69 12.84
N LYS A 226 7.76 -8.52 13.37
CA LYS A 226 7.89 -8.67 14.83
C LYS A 226 8.78 -7.59 15.40
N LEU A 227 8.29 -6.89 16.42
CA LEU A 227 9.06 -5.86 17.11
C LEU A 227 9.94 -6.49 18.18
N LYS A 228 11.09 -5.86 18.45
CA LYS A 228 11.90 -6.15 19.63
C LYS A 228 11.09 -5.84 20.90
N GLU A 229 11.39 -6.53 21.99
CA GLU A 229 10.67 -6.34 23.27
C GLU A 229 10.68 -4.89 23.74
N THR A 230 11.79 -4.18 23.53
CA THR A 230 11.94 -2.74 23.85
C THR A 230 11.11 -1.81 22.97
N ALA A 231 10.64 -2.28 21.82
CA ALA A 231 9.90 -1.50 20.83
C ALA A 231 8.40 -1.84 20.79
N LYS A 232 7.92 -2.79 21.61
CA LYS A 232 6.51 -3.20 21.69
C LYS A 232 5.58 -2.15 22.32
N LYS A 233 6.16 -1.15 22.98
CA LYS A 233 5.49 0.03 23.49
C LYS A 233 6.19 1.26 22.94
N GLY A 234 5.43 2.19 22.41
CA GLY A 234 6.01 3.39 21.82
C GLY A 234 4.97 4.37 21.35
N TYR A 235 5.48 5.44 20.77
CA TYR A 235 4.68 6.41 20.04
C TYR A 235 5.36 6.65 18.69
N PHE A 236 4.54 6.88 17.69
CA PHE A 236 4.95 7.28 16.36
C PHE A 236 4.16 8.54 16.00
N GLY A 237 4.77 9.42 15.24
CA GLY A 237 4.08 10.62 14.81
C GLY A 237 4.78 11.30 13.67
N LYS A 238 4.03 12.12 12.97
CA LYS A 238 4.55 13.00 11.94
C LYS A 238 3.75 14.28 11.88
N GLY A 239 4.45 15.35 11.58
CA GLY A 239 3.88 16.65 11.31
C GLY A 239 4.49 17.18 10.02
N GLY A 240 3.66 17.78 9.19
CA GLY A 240 4.07 18.55 8.02
C GLY A 240 3.43 19.93 8.09
N ALA A 241 4.18 20.95 7.72
CA ALA A 241 3.67 22.30 7.51
C ALA A 241 4.40 22.91 6.33
N GLY A 242 3.66 23.64 5.48
CA GLY A 242 4.21 24.26 4.29
C GLY A 242 3.45 25.54 3.98
N LEU A 243 4.20 26.55 3.52
CA LEU A 243 3.69 27.78 2.94
C LEU A 243 4.25 27.88 1.52
N GLY A 244 3.46 28.40 0.60
CA GLY A 244 3.84 28.61 -0.80
C GLY A 244 3.40 29.99 -1.29
N THR A 245 3.84 30.34 -2.49
CA THR A 245 3.35 31.53 -3.20
C THR A 245 1.84 31.44 -3.42
N ASP A 246 1.18 32.58 -3.65
CA ASP A 246 -0.27 32.67 -3.85
C ASP A 246 -1.10 32.15 -2.67
N ASP A 247 -0.71 32.49 -1.44
CA ASP A 247 -1.40 32.10 -0.19
C ASP A 247 -1.62 30.59 -0.06
N ARG A 248 -0.73 29.78 -0.63
CA ARG A 248 -0.80 28.33 -0.54
C ARG A 248 -0.27 27.85 0.80
N PHE A 249 -0.98 26.91 1.41
CA PHE A 249 -0.57 26.32 2.67
C PHE A 249 -0.97 24.84 2.76
N GLU A 250 -0.21 24.12 3.55
CA GLU A 250 -0.57 22.81 4.05
C GLU A 250 -0.14 22.66 5.50
N THR A 251 -0.93 21.94 6.27
CA THR A 251 -0.56 21.47 7.60
C THR A 251 -1.21 20.11 7.83
N ASP A 252 -0.47 19.20 8.43
CA ASP A 252 -1.01 17.93 8.90
C ASP A 252 -0.19 17.39 10.05
N LEU A 253 -0.86 16.74 10.98
CA LEU A 253 -0.29 16.13 12.16
C LEU A 253 -0.99 14.79 12.36
N ALA A 254 -0.22 13.72 12.50
CA ALA A 254 -0.74 12.41 12.86
C ALA A 254 0.15 11.80 13.93
N LEU A 255 -0.47 11.35 15.02
CA LEU A 255 0.19 10.76 16.17
C LEU A 255 -0.46 9.40 16.46
N GLN A 256 0.35 8.45 16.87
CA GLN A 256 -0.08 7.14 17.33
C GLN A 256 0.70 6.76 18.57
N THR A 257 0.01 6.27 19.59
CA THR A 257 0.62 5.58 20.73
C THR A 257 0.16 4.13 20.71
N TYR A 258 1.05 3.21 21.06
CA TYR A 258 0.77 1.79 21.02
C TYR A 258 1.52 1.02 22.12
N ASP A 259 0.89 -0.07 22.55
CA ASP A 259 1.43 -1.11 23.43
C ASP A 259 0.92 -2.47 22.92
N LYS A 260 1.29 -3.57 23.59
CA LYS A 260 0.94 -4.95 23.21
C LYS A 260 -0.57 -5.16 23.02
N LYS A 261 -1.42 -4.49 23.79
CA LYS A 261 -2.89 -4.68 23.73
C LYS A 261 -3.64 -3.52 23.12
N PHE A 262 -3.13 -2.30 23.25
CA PHE A 262 -3.86 -1.09 22.95
C PHE A 262 -3.10 -0.22 21.96
N SER A 263 -3.80 0.37 21.00
CA SER A 263 -3.26 1.46 20.20
C SER A 263 -4.29 2.56 20.01
N LEU A 264 -3.83 3.80 20.09
CA LEU A 264 -4.63 4.99 19.86
C LEU A 264 -3.91 5.86 18.84
N SER A 265 -4.60 6.21 17.77
CA SER A 265 -4.11 7.10 16.72
C SER A 265 -5.03 8.30 16.63
N VAL A 266 -4.45 9.50 16.51
CA VAL A 266 -5.16 10.77 16.36
C VAL A 266 -4.43 11.58 15.30
N GLY A 267 -5.17 12.27 14.45
CA GLY A 267 -4.56 13.16 13.47
C GLY A 267 -5.53 14.18 12.94
N GLY A 268 -4.97 15.20 12.31
CA GLY A 268 -5.71 16.23 11.62
C GLY A 268 -4.86 16.91 10.57
N GLY A 269 -5.51 17.56 9.62
CA GLY A 269 -4.84 18.27 8.55
C GLY A 269 -5.74 19.26 7.86
N TYR A 270 -5.11 20.25 7.23
CA TYR A 270 -5.76 21.33 6.51
C TYR A 270 -4.85 21.82 5.38
N ASN A 271 -5.39 21.97 4.17
CA ASN A 271 -4.60 22.44 3.03
C ASN A 271 -5.47 23.09 1.95
N ASN A 272 -4.87 23.97 1.14
CA ASN A 272 -5.51 24.55 -0.05
C ASN A 272 -4.79 24.21 -1.37
N ILE A 273 -3.94 23.18 -1.34
CA ILE A 273 -3.13 22.73 -2.47
C ILE A 273 -3.74 21.51 -3.17
N ASN A 274 -5.03 21.19 -2.94
CA ASN A 274 -5.68 20.01 -3.49
C ASN A 274 -5.02 18.68 -3.07
N LYS A 275 -4.41 18.62 -1.87
CA LYS A 275 -3.85 17.39 -1.29
C LYS A 275 -4.95 16.59 -0.61
N ASN A 276 -4.91 15.26 -0.79
CA ASN A 276 -5.87 14.36 -0.17
C ASN A 276 -5.47 14.08 1.29
N ILE A 277 -6.41 14.29 2.19
CA ILE A 277 -6.26 14.04 3.63
C ILE A 277 -7.54 13.39 4.16
N ALA A 278 -8.19 12.55 3.36
CA ALA A 278 -9.56 12.10 3.59
C ALA A 278 -9.79 11.43 4.95
N ASN A 279 -8.77 10.78 5.52
CA ASN A 279 -8.83 10.12 6.82
C ASN A 279 -7.44 9.98 7.48
N LEU A 280 -7.43 9.41 8.69
CA LEU A 280 -6.21 9.19 9.47
C LEU A 280 -5.23 8.25 8.78
N ASP A 281 -5.69 7.24 8.03
CA ASP A 281 -4.82 6.31 7.31
C ASP A 281 -4.04 7.04 6.21
N GLU A 282 -4.71 7.89 5.40
CA GLU A 282 -4.04 8.75 4.42
C GLU A 282 -3.07 9.72 5.08
N MET A 283 -3.43 10.21 6.27
CA MET A 283 -2.52 11.02 7.05
C MET A 283 -1.32 10.22 7.47
N MET A 284 -1.44 8.99 8.00
CA MET A 284 -0.33 8.15 8.49
C MET A 284 0.50 7.49 7.38
N GLN A 285 -0.06 7.32 6.19
CA GLN A 285 0.64 6.90 4.98
C GLN A 285 1.63 7.97 4.50
N ASN A 286 2.73 7.54 3.88
CA ASN A 286 3.76 8.36 3.25
C ASN A 286 4.77 9.04 4.20
N ASN A 287 6.03 9.03 3.72
CA ASN A 287 7.27 9.11 4.47
C ASN A 287 7.72 10.52 4.86
N THR A 288 8.23 10.64 6.08
CA THR A 288 9.17 11.68 6.55
C THR A 288 10.63 11.31 6.19
N TYR A 289 10.92 10.07 5.76
CA TYR A 289 12.30 9.52 5.68
C TYR A 289 12.74 8.94 4.32
N ARG A 290 11.95 9.04 3.23
CA ARG A 290 12.40 8.58 1.90
C ARG A 290 13.33 9.59 1.25
N THR A 291 14.56 9.19 0.99
CA THR A 291 15.55 10.02 0.27
C THR A 291 15.20 10.22 -1.21
N ASN A 292 14.47 9.28 -1.83
CA ASN A 292 13.96 9.39 -3.20
C ASN A 292 12.54 8.82 -3.27
N ASN A 293 11.57 9.63 -3.69
CA ASN A 293 10.20 9.18 -3.94
C ASN A 293 9.74 9.66 -5.33
N PRO A 294 9.71 8.78 -6.36
CA PRO A 294 9.26 9.14 -7.69
C PRO A 294 7.74 9.39 -7.77
N ASN A 295 6.98 8.93 -6.76
CA ASN A 295 5.54 9.16 -6.67
C ASN A 295 5.24 10.02 -5.43
N LEU A 296 5.20 11.33 -5.63
CA LEU A 296 4.68 12.27 -4.65
C LEU A 296 3.16 12.09 -4.50
N PHE A 297 2.72 11.06 -3.77
CA PHE A 297 1.31 10.89 -3.37
C PHE A 297 0.76 12.05 -2.51
N ARG A 298 1.62 13.02 -2.15
CA ARG A 298 1.30 14.26 -1.43
C ARG A 298 1.68 15.54 -2.20
N THR A 299 1.85 15.51 -3.52
CA THR A 299 1.73 16.75 -4.29
C THR A 299 0.27 17.11 -4.46
N GLY A 300 0.00 18.41 -4.57
CA GLY A 300 -1.32 18.87 -4.98
C GLY A 300 -1.78 18.16 -6.25
N ARG A 301 -3.03 17.71 -6.28
CA ARG A 301 -3.59 17.11 -7.50
C ARG A 301 -3.78 18.21 -8.55
N PHE A 302 -2.80 18.36 -9.44
CA PHE A 302 -2.80 19.40 -10.48
C PHE A 302 -3.93 19.28 -11.51
N GLY A 303 -4.57 18.10 -11.62
CA GLY A 303 -5.73 17.88 -12.49
C GLY A 303 -7.09 18.22 -11.85
N VAL A 304 -7.13 18.61 -10.58
CA VAL A 304 -8.38 18.99 -9.92
C VAL A 304 -8.66 20.47 -10.19
N SER A 305 -9.85 20.75 -10.72
CA SER A 305 -10.29 22.12 -10.97
C SER A 305 -10.56 22.88 -9.68
N GLY A 306 -10.26 24.18 -9.70
CA GLY A 306 -10.54 25.09 -8.61
C GLY A 306 -9.57 25.05 -7.44
N ILE A 307 -9.82 25.95 -6.50
CA ILE A 307 -9.09 26.06 -5.23
C ILE A 307 -9.91 25.27 -4.19
N ASN A 308 -9.37 24.16 -3.71
CA ASN A 308 -10.04 23.31 -2.73
C ASN A 308 -9.32 23.40 -1.39
N LYS A 309 -10.03 23.90 -0.37
CA LYS A 309 -9.60 23.97 1.02
C LYS A 309 -10.10 22.73 1.75
N ASN A 310 -9.28 21.69 1.81
CA ASN A 310 -9.63 20.41 2.43
C ASN A 310 -9.20 20.39 3.89
N HIS A 311 -10.03 19.86 4.77
CA HIS A 311 -9.71 19.56 6.16
C HIS A 311 -10.13 18.15 6.54
N SER A 312 -9.47 17.59 7.54
CA SER A 312 -9.84 16.31 8.11
C SER A 312 -9.30 16.18 9.52
N VAL A 313 -10.03 15.49 10.40
CA VAL A 313 -9.65 15.14 11.76
C VAL A 313 -10.12 13.71 12.00
N GLY A 314 -9.25 12.86 12.53
CA GLY A 314 -9.55 11.46 12.76
C GLY A 314 -8.98 10.94 14.07
N ILE A 315 -9.69 9.97 14.65
CA ILE A 315 -9.25 9.18 15.78
C ILE A 315 -9.52 7.70 15.49
N SER A 316 -8.60 6.83 15.87
CA SER A 316 -8.71 5.39 15.72
C SER A 316 -8.18 4.70 16.97
N LEU A 317 -9.01 3.87 17.59
CA LEU A 317 -8.71 3.09 18.77
C LEU A 317 -8.74 1.62 18.40
N THR A 318 -7.75 0.85 18.85
CA THR A 318 -7.72 -0.60 18.70
C THR A 318 -7.37 -1.24 20.02
N GLN A 319 -8.22 -2.17 20.47
CA GLN A 319 -8.05 -2.96 21.68
C GLN A 319 -7.98 -4.45 21.31
N ASN A 320 -6.93 -5.12 21.77
CA ASN A 320 -6.73 -6.55 21.62
C ASN A 320 -6.99 -7.24 22.96
N PHE A 321 -7.88 -8.23 22.95
CA PHE A 321 -8.25 -8.98 24.15
C PHE A 321 -7.31 -10.16 24.42
N LYS A 322 -6.57 -10.63 23.39
CA LYS A 322 -5.51 -11.62 23.53
C LYS A 322 -4.13 -10.95 23.42
N ALA A 323 -3.19 -11.40 24.24
CA ALA A 323 -1.80 -10.94 24.22
C ALA A 323 -0.94 -11.69 23.19
N GLU A 324 -1.47 -12.74 22.56
CA GLU A 324 -0.75 -13.53 21.57
C GLU A 324 -0.47 -12.70 20.31
N ASN A 325 0.80 -12.68 19.88
CA ASN A 325 1.28 -11.93 18.71
C ASN A 325 1.25 -12.83 17.46
N ASN A 326 0.06 -13.35 17.10
CA ASN A 326 -0.13 -14.20 15.94
C ASN A 326 -1.31 -13.70 15.10
N SER A 327 -1.06 -13.31 13.85
CA SER A 327 -2.09 -12.87 12.89
C SER A 327 -3.15 -13.94 12.58
N ARG A 328 -2.84 -15.20 12.86
CA ARG A 328 -3.75 -16.35 12.71
C ARG A 328 -4.74 -16.49 13.87
N GLN A 329 -4.47 -15.84 15.02
CA GLN A 329 -5.31 -15.90 16.22
C GLN A 329 -5.57 -14.49 16.73
N ASN A 330 -6.69 -13.92 16.31
CA ASN A 330 -7.04 -12.54 16.59
C ASN A 330 -8.25 -12.46 17.51
N ASN A 331 -8.25 -11.52 18.44
CA ASN A 331 -9.45 -11.11 19.16
C ASN A 331 -9.33 -9.61 19.43
N ARG A 332 -9.91 -8.82 18.54
CA ARG A 332 -9.60 -7.39 18.41
C ARG A 332 -10.86 -6.59 18.10
N LEU A 333 -10.98 -5.45 18.77
CA LEU A 333 -11.95 -4.41 18.46
C LEU A 333 -11.20 -3.18 17.96
N THR A 334 -11.59 -2.66 16.80
CA THR A 334 -11.17 -1.36 16.28
C THR A 334 -12.39 -0.46 16.20
N ALA A 335 -12.24 0.79 16.63
CA ALA A 335 -13.26 1.82 16.53
C ALA A 335 -12.62 3.11 16.00
N ASN A 336 -13.24 3.76 15.04
CA ASN A 336 -12.70 4.95 14.41
C ASN A 336 -13.79 6.00 14.20
N TYR A 337 -13.36 7.25 14.24
CA TYR A 337 -14.18 8.40 13.89
C TYR A 337 -13.37 9.34 13.01
N THR A 338 -13.98 9.88 11.96
CA THR A 338 -13.34 10.82 11.05
C THR A 338 -14.35 11.89 10.67
N MET A 339 -13.96 13.14 10.87
CA MET A 339 -14.62 14.31 10.32
C MET A 339 -13.75 14.83 9.17
N SER A 340 -14.29 14.94 7.97
CA SER A 340 -13.58 15.42 6.80
C SER A 340 -14.46 16.31 5.95
N GLY A 341 -13.87 17.19 5.17
CA GLY A 341 -14.64 18.15 4.41
C GLY A 341 -13.77 19.15 3.69
N GLY A 342 -14.43 20.15 3.13
CA GLY A 342 -13.73 21.24 2.51
C GLY A 342 -14.61 22.19 1.74
N ASP A 343 -14.00 23.31 1.37
CA ASP A 343 -14.56 24.30 0.48
C ASP A 343 -13.92 24.16 -0.89
N SER A 344 -14.74 24.11 -1.93
CA SER A 344 -14.30 24.14 -3.32
C SER A 344 -14.77 25.43 -3.97
N TRP A 345 -13.87 26.10 -4.68
CA TRP A 345 -14.17 27.28 -5.49
C TRP A 345 -13.64 27.07 -6.90
N VAL A 346 -14.57 27.00 -7.86
CA VAL A 346 -14.28 26.79 -9.27
C VAL A 346 -14.84 27.97 -10.06
N THR A 347 -14.01 28.56 -10.90
CA THR A 347 -14.43 29.49 -11.94
C THR A 347 -14.31 28.81 -13.29
N ASN A 348 -15.28 29.04 -14.16
CA ASN A 348 -15.30 28.48 -15.51
C ASN A 348 -15.64 29.60 -16.49
N LEU A 349 -14.90 29.63 -17.60
CA LEU A 349 -15.18 30.48 -18.75
C LEU A 349 -15.28 29.57 -19.97
N ARG A 350 -16.42 29.58 -20.62
CA ARG A 350 -16.65 28.85 -21.87
C ARG A 350 -17.06 29.82 -22.96
N ILE A 351 -16.39 29.71 -24.09
CA ILE A 351 -16.68 30.50 -25.29
C ILE A 351 -17.01 29.51 -26.40
N GLN A 352 -18.15 29.69 -27.04
CA GLN A 352 -18.64 28.81 -28.09
C GLN A 352 -19.19 29.63 -29.26
N ASN A 353 -18.81 29.25 -30.48
CA ASN A 353 -19.46 29.72 -31.69
C ASN A 353 -20.57 28.75 -32.10
N ARG A 354 -21.72 29.27 -32.51
CA ARG A 354 -22.79 28.50 -33.14
C ARG A 354 -23.38 29.25 -34.34
N ILE A 355 -23.96 28.51 -35.27
CA ILE A 355 -24.71 29.07 -36.40
C ILE A 355 -26.18 28.74 -36.18
N VAL A 356 -27.04 29.76 -36.11
CA VAL A 356 -28.49 29.59 -35.94
C VAL A 356 -29.17 30.29 -37.12
N ALA A 357 -29.93 29.53 -37.92
CA ALA A 357 -30.64 30.03 -39.10
C ALA A 357 -29.73 30.83 -40.08
N GLY A 358 -28.47 30.40 -40.25
CA GLY A 358 -27.51 31.05 -41.14
C GLY A 358 -26.79 32.27 -40.55
N ALA A 359 -27.12 32.68 -39.32
CA ALA A 359 -26.42 33.75 -38.61
C ALA A 359 -25.44 33.17 -37.58
N GLU A 360 -24.19 33.65 -37.62
CA GLU A 360 -23.19 33.34 -36.61
C GLU A 360 -23.52 34.02 -35.28
N GLN A 361 -23.42 33.26 -34.20
CA GLN A 361 -23.59 33.72 -32.83
C GLN A 361 -22.40 33.25 -31.97
N LEU A 362 -21.90 34.16 -31.14
CA LEU A 362 -20.91 33.87 -30.11
C LEU A 362 -21.62 33.77 -28.76
N ILE A 363 -21.39 32.68 -28.05
CA ILE A 363 -21.90 32.44 -26.70
C ILE A 363 -20.72 32.50 -25.74
N LYS A 364 -20.83 33.36 -24.73
CA LYS A 364 -19.91 33.45 -23.61
C LYS A 364 -20.63 33.05 -22.33
N GLU A 365 -20.13 32.00 -21.67
CA GLU A 365 -20.63 31.47 -20.40
C GLU A 365 -19.56 31.69 -19.32
N GLU A 366 -19.91 32.44 -18.27
CA GLU A 366 -19.08 32.65 -17.09
C GLU A 366 -19.77 32.02 -15.88
N GLY A 367 -19.16 30.97 -15.34
CA GLY A 367 -19.68 30.21 -14.22
C GLY A 367 -18.80 30.33 -12.99
N GLN A 368 -19.41 30.47 -11.82
CA GLN A 368 -18.76 30.26 -10.53
C GLN A 368 -19.48 29.16 -9.77
N GLN A 369 -18.72 28.28 -9.14
CA GLN A 369 -19.23 27.22 -8.29
C GLN A 369 -18.48 27.25 -6.97
N ALA A 370 -19.22 27.45 -5.90
CA ALA A 370 -18.74 27.29 -4.54
C ALA A 370 -19.46 26.09 -3.91
N SER A 371 -18.73 25.19 -3.27
CA SER A 371 -19.35 24.14 -2.47
C SER A 371 -18.63 23.92 -1.16
N ASN A 372 -19.39 23.78 -0.09
CA ASN A 372 -18.91 23.33 1.21
C ASN A 372 -19.41 21.91 1.43
N THR A 373 -18.52 21.01 1.83
CA THR A 373 -18.87 19.63 2.20
C THR A 373 -18.35 19.36 3.60
N ASN A 374 -19.17 18.73 4.43
CA ASN A 374 -18.80 18.24 5.74
C ASN A 374 -19.28 16.80 5.89
N ASN A 375 -18.36 15.90 6.23
CA ASN A 375 -18.56 14.48 6.31
C ASN A 375 -18.15 13.98 7.69
N HIS A 376 -19.04 13.27 8.36
CA HIS A 376 -18.76 12.58 9.61
C HIS A 376 -18.93 11.09 9.40
N THR A 377 -17.89 10.31 9.67
CA THR A 377 -17.94 8.84 9.60
C THR A 377 -17.52 8.25 10.93
N ILE A 378 -18.34 7.38 11.48
CA ILE A 378 -17.99 6.51 12.62
C ILE A 378 -17.98 5.06 12.13
N GLY A 379 -17.02 4.29 12.62
CA GLY A 379 -16.86 2.89 12.27
C GLY A 379 -16.42 2.05 13.46
N PHE A 380 -16.78 0.78 13.43
CA PHE A 380 -16.22 -0.23 14.30
C PHE A 380 -16.00 -1.54 13.54
N ASN A 381 -15.05 -2.33 14.03
CA ASN A 381 -14.72 -3.63 13.47
C ASN A 381 -14.25 -4.56 14.60
N TYR A 382 -14.99 -5.63 14.84
CA TYR A 382 -14.65 -6.67 15.80
C TYR A 382 -14.32 -7.97 15.08
N VAL A 383 -13.09 -8.44 15.24
CA VAL A 383 -12.58 -9.66 14.61
C VAL A 383 -12.17 -10.65 15.68
N LYS A 384 -12.69 -11.88 15.59
CA LYS A 384 -12.32 -13.01 16.44
C LYS A 384 -12.02 -14.24 15.60
N ASN A 385 -10.75 -14.63 15.59
CA ASN A 385 -10.24 -15.81 14.90
C ASN A 385 -9.51 -16.70 15.91
N ASN A 386 -9.87 -17.98 15.98
CA ASN A 386 -9.21 -18.94 16.87
C ASN A 386 -8.25 -19.89 16.14
N SER A 387 -8.47 -20.10 14.84
CA SER A 387 -7.74 -21.02 13.96
C SER A 387 -7.84 -20.50 12.52
N TYR A 388 -7.19 -21.18 11.57
CA TYR A 388 -7.40 -20.97 10.13
C TYR A 388 -8.87 -21.02 9.73
N ASN A 389 -9.63 -21.85 10.44
CA ASN A 389 -10.92 -22.28 9.96
C ASN A 389 -12.11 -21.66 10.72
N ASP A 390 -11.87 -20.97 11.83
CA ASP A 390 -12.90 -20.33 12.66
C ASP A 390 -12.70 -18.83 12.62
N ASN A 391 -13.51 -18.13 11.83
CA ASN A 391 -13.41 -16.68 11.64
C ASN A 391 -14.75 -16.02 11.93
N PHE A 392 -14.73 -15.01 12.79
CA PHE A 392 -15.88 -14.15 13.08
C PHE A 392 -15.48 -12.70 12.88
N ASN A 393 -16.27 -11.97 12.11
CA ASN A 393 -16.10 -10.55 11.89
C ASN A 393 -17.46 -9.84 11.98
N LEU A 394 -17.53 -8.81 12.79
CA LEU A 394 -18.66 -7.91 12.91
C LEU A 394 -18.15 -6.49 12.73
N SER A 395 -18.55 -5.83 11.65
CA SER A 395 -18.16 -4.45 11.38
C SER A 395 -19.37 -3.61 11.06
N GLY A 396 -19.35 -2.35 11.49
CA GLY A 396 -20.42 -1.40 11.19
C GLY A 396 -19.86 -0.02 10.96
N SER A 397 -20.54 0.76 10.13
CA SER A 397 -20.18 2.15 9.85
C SER A 397 -21.42 2.99 9.65
N ALA A 398 -21.40 4.22 10.15
CA ALA A 398 -22.40 5.22 9.85
C ALA A 398 -21.70 6.50 9.37
N SER A 399 -22.20 7.09 8.29
CA SER A 399 -21.69 8.34 7.74
C SER A 399 -22.80 9.33 7.46
N ILE A 400 -22.59 10.58 7.80
CA ILE A 400 -23.45 11.72 7.45
C ILE A 400 -22.62 12.67 6.61
N ASN A 401 -23.11 12.99 5.41
CA ASN A 401 -22.50 13.95 4.50
C ASN A 401 -23.47 15.09 4.25
N ASP A 402 -23.08 16.28 4.66
CA ASP A 402 -23.79 17.52 4.37
C ASP A 402 -23.01 18.30 3.31
N ARG A 403 -23.68 18.69 2.24
CA ARG A 403 -23.11 19.49 1.18
C ARG A 403 -24.01 20.67 0.86
N LYS A 404 -23.39 21.84 0.77
CA LYS A 404 -24.02 23.09 0.34
C LYS A 404 -23.31 23.54 -0.92
N GLY A 405 -24.06 23.87 -1.96
CA GLY A 405 -23.56 24.35 -3.24
C GLY A 405 -24.22 25.66 -3.62
N LEU A 406 -23.43 26.59 -4.14
CA LEU A 406 -23.87 27.77 -4.84
C LEU A 406 -23.23 27.75 -6.22
N SER A 407 -24.05 27.82 -7.26
CA SER A 407 -23.57 28.03 -8.62
C SER A 407 -24.22 29.29 -9.17
N THR A 408 -23.40 30.18 -9.71
CA THR A 408 -23.84 31.30 -10.53
C THR A 408 -23.35 31.06 -11.95
N ASN A 409 -24.18 31.37 -12.93
CA ASN A 409 -23.82 31.24 -14.32
C ASN A 409 -24.43 32.41 -15.09
N PHE A 410 -23.58 33.22 -15.71
CA PHE A 410 -23.97 34.26 -16.63
C PHE A 410 -23.72 33.78 -18.05
N THR A 411 -24.70 33.97 -18.93
CA THR A 411 -24.58 33.63 -20.35
C THR A 411 -24.92 34.85 -21.19
N GLU A 412 -24.00 35.24 -22.06
CA GLU A 412 -24.20 36.29 -23.04
C GLU A 412 -24.14 35.68 -24.44
N THR A 413 -25.09 36.06 -25.30
CA THR A 413 -25.07 35.70 -26.72
C THR A 413 -24.97 36.96 -27.56
N THR A 414 -23.96 37.04 -28.41
CA THR A 414 -23.74 38.14 -29.36
C THR A 414 -23.83 37.65 -30.80
N ASP A 415 -24.12 38.55 -31.73
CA ASP A 415 -24.05 38.27 -33.16
C ASP A 415 -22.61 38.39 -33.71
N SER A 416 -22.43 38.09 -35.01
CA SER A 416 -21.18 38.28 -35.74
C SER A 416 -20.56 39.68 -35.68
N LYS A 417 -21.34 40.72 -35.34
CA LYS A 417 -20.91 42.12 -35.22
C LYS A 417 -20.67 42.53 -33.77
N GLY A 418 -20.84 41.63 -32.82
CA GLY A 418 -20.67 41.87 -31.39
C GLY A 418 -21.89 42.49 -30.70
N ALA A 419 -23.05 42.61 -31.36
CA ALA A 419 -24.26 43.13 -30.73
C ALA A 419 -24.91 42.06 -29.85
N ILE A 420 -25.21 42.41 -28.59
CA ILE A 420 -25.84 41.52 -27.62
C ILE A 420 -27.27 41.18 -28.08
N GLN A 421 -27.55 39.90 -28.21
CA GLN A 421 -28.85 39.37 -28.62
C GLN A 421 -29.68 38.96 -27.39
N SER A 422 -29.03 38.35 -26.39
CA SER A 422 -29.69 37.93 -25.15
C SER A 422 -28.69 37.73 -24.01
N THR A 423 -29.17 37.88 -22.78
CA THR A 423 -28.45 37.52 -21.56
C THR A 423 -29.27 36.57 -20.70
N ASN A 424 -28.61 35.69 -19.96
CA ASN A 424 -29.24 34.81 -18.99
C ASN A 424 -28.40 34.74 -17.71
N ASP A 425 -29.01 35.14 -16.59
CA ASP A 425 -28.43 35.03 -15.25
C ASP A 425 -29.07 33.86 -14.52
N VAL A 426 -28.28 32.87 -14.11
CA VAL A 426 -28.75 31.69 -13.38
C VAL A 426 -28.05 31.62 -12.03
N VAL A 427 -28.83 31.56 -10.95
CA VAL A 427 -28.35 31.30 -9.59
C VAL A 427 -28.99 30.02 -9.09
N SER A 428 -28.16 29.03 -8.75
CA SER A 428 -28.58 27.73 -8.24
C SER A 428 -28.01 27.54 -6.84
N ARG A 429 -28.88 27.39 -5.85
CA ARG A 429 -28.51 27.00 -4.48
C ARG A 429 -28.94 25.56 -4.24
N GLN A 430 -28.02 24.73 -3.77
CA GLN A 430 -28.28 23.34 -3.46
C GLN A 430 -27.88 23.03 -2.02
N THR A 431 -28.74 22.32 -1.32
CA THR A 431 -28.43 21.65 -0.07
C THR A 431 -28.66 20.16 -0.28
N SER A 432 -27.75 19.34 0.21
CA SER A 432 -27.90 17.89 0.16
C SER A 432 -27.35 17.29 1.43
N GLN A 433 -28.11 16.36 2.00
CA GLN A 433 -27.70 15.55 3.12
C GLN A 433 -27.83 14.08 2.72
N SER A 434 -26.78 13.30 2.97
CA SER A 434 -26.83 11.85 2.80
C SER A 434 -26.38 11.13 4.07
N ASN A 435 -27.20 10.20 4.52
CA ASN A 435 -26.95 9.35 5.68
C ASN A 435 -26.81 7.92 5.18
N ASN A 436 -25.65 7.31 5.41
CA ASN A 436 -25.39 5.93 5.04
C ASN A 436 -25.02 5.14 6.29
N GLN A 437 -25.63 3.98 6.46
CA GLN A 437 -25.38 3.06 7.56
C GLN A 437 -25.15 1.67 6.96
N ASN A 438 -24.14 0.97 7.48
CA ASN A 438 -23.78 -0.36 7.04
C ASN A 438 -23.47 -1.22 8.27
N LEU A 439 -23.94 -2.46 8.28
CA LEU A 439 -23.59 -3.47 9.26
C LEU A 439 -23.28 -4.77 8.52
N ASN A 440 -22.07 -5.27 8.67
CA ASN A 440 -21.61 -6.53 8.12
C ASN A 440 -21.37 -7.50 9.26
N LEU A 441 -21.93 -8.69 9.13
CA LEU A 441 -21.62 -9.82 9.99
C LEU A 441 -21.20 -10.99 9.11
N SER A 442 -19.98 -11.46 9.31
CA SER A 442 -19.48 -12.68 8.69
C SER A 442 -19.00 -13.67 9.74
N TYR A 443 -19.40 -14.91 9.55
CA TYR A 443 -18.95 -16.05 10.33
C TYR A 443 -18.63 -17.18 9.37
N SER A 444 -17.44 -17.74 9.49
CA SER A 444 -17.08 -18.94 8.76
C SER A 444 -16.42 -19.95 9.69
N LYS A 445 -16.85 -21.19 9.51
CA LYS A 445 -16.30 -22.38 10.14
C LYS A 445 -15.98 -23.39 9.06
N SER A 446 -14.76 -23.92 9.06
CA SER A 446 -14.34 -24.99 8.16
C SER A 446 -13.57 -26.07 8.89
N ASP A 447 -13.44 -27.22 8.29
CA ASP A 447 -12.57 -28.28 8.79
C ASP A 447 -11.65 -28.72 7.65
N ASN A 448 -10.34 -28.72 7.90
CA ASN A 448 -9.37 -29.13 6.89
C ASN A 448 -9.40 -30.65 6.70
N ASP A 449 -9.72 -31.40 7.75
CA ASP A 449 -9.82 -32.86 7.70
C ASP A 449 -11.15 -33.29 7.07
N GLN A 450 -12.17 -32.41 7.12
CA GLN A 450 -13.45 -32.60 6.47
C GLN A 450 -13.83 -31.38 5.60
N PRO A 451 -13.22 -31.22 4.42
CA PRO A 451 -13.46 -30.07 3.55
C PRO A 451 -14.90 -29.94 3.05
N LEU A 452 -15.76 -30.94 3.26
CA LEU A 452 -17.17 -30.92 2.89
C LEU A 452 -18.07 -30.31 3.98
N THR A 453 -17.59 -30.10 5.20
CA THR A 453 -18.37 -29.52 6.33
C THR A 453 -18.16 -28.00 6.45
N ASN A 454 -18.14 -27.34 5.29
CA ASN A 454 -18.18 -25.90 5.06
C ASN A 454 -19.40 -25.19 5.68
N PHE A 455 -19.27 -24.36 6.73
CA PHE A 455 -20.32 -23.40 7.10
C PHE A 455 -19.82 -21.97 6.97
N SER A 456 -20.47 -21.16 6.15
CA SER A 456 -20.23 -19.72 6.04
C SER A 456 -21.55 -18.98 6.04
N PHE A 457 -21.64 -17.96 6.90
CA PHE A 457 -22.75 -17.04 7.01
C PHE A 457 -22.22 -15.63 6.83
N ASN A 458 -22.75 -14.92 5.83
CA ASN A 458 -22.42 -13.53 5.56
C ASN A 458 -23.74 -12.77 5.43
N THR A 459 -23.90 -11.70 6.21
CA THR A 459 -25.05 -10.79 6.09
C THR A 459 -24.56 -9.35 6.06
N ASN A 460 -25.17 -8.57 5.17
CA ASN A 460 -24.94 -7.15 5.00
C ASN A 460 -26.29 -6.43 5.14
N LEU A 461 -26.37 -5.49 6.07
CA LEU A 461 -27.51 -4.61 6.25
C LEU A 461 -27.08 -3.19 5.92
N GLN A 462 -27.65 -2.63 4.86
CA GLN A 462 -27.38 -1.28 4.41
C GLN A 462 -28.65 -0.44 4.47
N ASN A 463 -28.54 0.76 5.05
CA ASN A 463 -29.56 1.79 4.99
C ASN A 463 -28.93 3.07 4.41
N SER A 464 -29.56 3.66 3.41
CA SER A 464 -29.04 4.84 2.73
C SER A 464 -30.19 5.79 2.44
N GLN A 465 -30.09 7.01 2.97
CA GLN A 465 -31.07 8.06 2.78
C GLN A 465 -30.35 9.28 2.25
N SER A 466 -30.86 9.85 1.16
CA SER A 466 -30.37 11.11 0.62
C SER A 466 -31.54 12.06 0.42
N ASN A 467 -31.41 13.27 0.94
CA ASN A 467 -32.29 14.37 0.64
C ASN A 467 -31.49 15.45 -0.08
N SER A 468 -32.02 16.00 -1.16
CA SER A 468 -31.42 17.15 -1.83
C SER A 468 -32.50 18.13 -2.24
N GLU A 469 -32.30 19.38 -1.85
CA GLU A 469 -33.12 20.50 -2.27
C GLU A 469 -32.27 21.41 -3.15
N ARG A 470 -32.85 21.85 -4.26
CA ARG A 470 -32.20 22.76 -5.21
C ARG A 470 -33.17 23.84 -5.59
N ASN A 471 -32.81 25.08 -5.31
CA ASN A 471 -33.53 26.27 -5.75
C ASN A 471 -32.74 26.92 -6.90
N VAL A 472 -33.41 27.17 -8.01
CA VAL A 472 -32.85 27.80 -9.20
C VAL A 472 -33.66 29.04 -9.57
N VAL A 473 -32.98 30.19 -9.56
CA VAL A 473 -33.50 31.45 -10.09
C VAL A 473 -32.82 31.72 -11.43
N SER A 474 -33.62 31.94 -12.48
CA SER A 474 -33.13 32.26 -13.83
C SER A 474 -33.81 33.54 -14.31
N VAL A 475 -33.01 34.51 -14.77
CA VAL A 475 -33.49 35.77 -15.35
C VAL A 475 -32.95 35.87 -16.77
N PHE A 476 -33.84 35.73 -17.75
CA PHE A 476 -33.52 35.83 -19.17
C PHE A 476 -33.99 37.17 -19.73
N LYS A 477 -33.13 37.84 -20.50
CA LYS A 477 -33.45 39.09 -21.20
C LYS A 477 -33.14 38.97 -22.69
N SER A 478 -34.08 39.41 -23.53
CA SER A 478 -33.89 39.45 -24.99
C SER A 478 -33.81 40.89 -25.48
N PHE A 479 -32.79 41.20 -26.29
CA PHE A 479 -32.59 42.53 -26.87
C PHE A 479 -33.06 42.62 -28.33
N THR A 480 -33.43 41.49 -28.91
CA THR A 480 -33.87 41.37 -30.31
C THR A 480 -35.39 41.32 -30.47
N VAL A 481 -36.11 40.95 -29.41
CA VAL A 481 -37.58 40.80 -29.43
C VAL A 481 -38.16 41.42 -28.17
N ASN A 482 -38.96 42.48 -28.32
CA ASN A 482 -39.70 43.09 -27.22
C ASN A 482 -40.66 42.07 -26.55
N ASN A 483 -40.82 42.16 -25.23
CA ASN A 483 -41.71 41.31 -24.40
C ASN A 483 -41.33 39.81 -24.31
N ARG A 484 -40.05 39.43 -24.42
CA ARG A 484 -39.58 38.04 -24.19
C ARG A 484 -38.76 37.84 -22.92
N ASP A 485 -38.69 38.85 -22.06
CA ASP A 485 -38.02 38.73 -20.77
C ASP A 485 -38.78 37.75 -19.88
N THR A 486 -38.07 36.81 -19.27
CA THR A 486 -38.68 35.79 -18.39
C THR A 486 -37.87 35.65 -17.10
N SER A 487 -38.57 35.44 -16.00
CA SER A 487 -37.98 35.17 -14.69
C SER A 487 -38.63 33.93 -14.11
N TYR A 488 -37.83 32.91 -13.81
CA TYR A 488 -38.27 31.66 -13.22
C TYR A 488 -37.60 31.45 -11.86
N ASN A 489 -38.38 31.00 -10.87
CA ASN A 489 -37.90 30.56 -9.56
C ASN A 489 -38.51 29.18 -9.31
N ARG A 490 -37.66 28.15 -9.24
CA ARG A 490 -38.09 26.75 -9.14
C ARG A 490 -37.22 25.93 -8.19
#